data_AF-A0A3S0EMF1-F1
#
_entry.id   AF-A0A3S0EMF1-F1
#
_cell.length_a   1.000
_cell.length_b   1.000
_cell.length_c   1.000
_cell.angle_alpha   90.00
_cell.angle_beta   90.00
_cell.angle_gamma   90.00
#
_symmetry.space_group_name_H-M   'P 1'
#
loop_
_entity.id
_entity.type
_entity.pdbx_description
1 polymer ?
#
loop_
_entity_poly.entity_id
_entity_poly.type
_entity_poly.pdbx_seq_one_letter_code
_entity_poly.pdbx_strand_id
1 'polypeptide(L)'
;MRSDILKIQTLTIVALAAAGSLLQPALARDIDFAQDTTPIVHAEQAPVSSDQILDISTSSSSALRMEGEQLIRVNKLDKAISVLARSVEMSPEDMDGRILYAEAMEKKLAHQTPKDPQLHNLAVRQWLYIAKKGQYMDQKVQGMKHLSNICGTKPRMLETEDRFLARVLMPEENQQVANGKTAPGAENY
;
A
#
# COMPACT_ATOMS: atom_id res chain seq x y z
N MET A 1 -16.20 47.47 -59.96
CA MET A 1 -16.56 47.90 -58.60
C MET A 1 -17.78 47.11 -58.12
N ARG A 2 -17.57 46.08 -57.29
CA ARG A 2 -18.53 45.35 -56.42
C ARG A 2 -18.08 43.88 -56.26
N SER A 3 -16.85 43.65 -55.82
CA SER A 3 -16.35 42.30 -55.52
C SER A 3 -15.63 42.20 -54.18
N ASP A 4 -15.85 43.14 -53.26
CA ASP A 4 -15.12 43.21 -51.97
C ASP A 4 -16.04 43.30 -50.74
N ILE A 5 -17.30 42.89 -50.83
CA ILE A 5 -18.27 42.96 -49.69
C ILE A 5 -18.75 41.57 -49.21
N LEU A 6 -18.30 40.47 -49.83
CA LEU A 6 -18.79 39.11 -49.51
C LEU A 6 -17.77 38.17 -48.85
N LYS A 7 -16.60 38.66 -48.42
CA LYS A 7 -15.55 37.82 -47.77
C LYS A 7 -15.26 38.20 -46.31
N ILE A 8 -16.21 38.82 -45.60
CA ILE A 8 -16.02 39.24 -44.19
C ILE A 8 -16.95 38.50 -43.21
N GLN A 9 -17.83 37.60 -43.67
CA GLN A 9 -18.84 36.97 -42.79
C GLN A 9 -18.69 35.48 -42.48
N THR A 10 -17.64 34.81 -42.92
CA THR A 10 -17.41 33.38 -42.56
C THR A 10 -16.09 33.17 -41.83
N LEU A 11 -15.71 34.16 -41.02
CA LEU A 11 -14.50 34.15 -40.20
C LEU A 11 -14.90 34.06 -38.72
N THR A 12 -15.60 33.00 -38.31
CA THR A 12 -15.98 32.84 -36.89
C THR A 12 -16.26 31.43 -36.38
N ILE A 13 -15.97 30.32 -37.09
CA ILE A 13 -16.15 28.99 -36.48
C ILE A 13 -15.10 27.97 -36.95
N VAL A 14 -13.81 28.23 -36.71
CA VAL A 14 -12.81 27.16 -36.54
C VAL A 14 -11.75 27.63 -35.53
N ALA A 15 -12.15 27.73 -34.27
CA ALA A 15 -11.23 27.83 -33.13
C ALA A 15 -11.68 26.88 -32.01
N LEU A 16 -12.16 25.69 -32.38
CA LEU A 16 -12.49 24.60 -31.48
C LEU A 16 -11.61 23.37 -31.78
N ALA A 17 -10.33 23.61 -32.03
CA ALA A 17 -9.36 22.58 -32.36
C ALA A 17 -7.97 22.93 -31.80
N ALA A 18 -7.88 23.34 -30.52
CA ALA A 18 -6.59 23.52 -29.84
C ALA A 18 -6.68 23.59 -28.30
N ALA A 19 -7.66 22.92 -27.67
CA ALA A 19 -7.79 22.90 -26.20
C ALA A 19 -8.14 21.51 -25.65
N GLY A 20 -7.73 20.44 -26.34
CA GLY A 20 -8.01 19.05 -25.95
C GLY A 20 -6.81 18.28 -25.41
N SER A 21 -5.66 18.93 -25.19
CA SER A 21 -4.39 18.24 -24.93
C SER A 21 -3.59 18.79 -23.75
N LEU A 22 -4.25 19.30 -22.69
CA LEU A 22 -3.60 19.64 -21.42
C LEU A 22 -4.54 19.44 -20.24
N LEU A 23 -5.09 18.24 -20.07
CA LEU A 23 -5.52 17.73 -18.78
C LEU A 23 -5.56 16.21 -18.93
N GLN A 24 -4.37 15.61 -18.99
CA GLN A 24 -4.27 14.29 -18.39
C GLN A 24 -4.64 14.53 -16.93
N PRO A 25 -5.73 13.95 -16.38
CA PRO A 25 -5.75 13.78 -14.94
C PRO A 25 -4.45 13.05 -14.66
N ALA A 26 -3.64 13.59 -13.76
CA ALA A 26 -2.59 12.82 -13.12
C ALA A 26 -3.30 11.53 -12.71
N LEU A 27 -3.09 10.46 -13.49
CA LEU A 27 -3.51 9.14 -13.08
C LEU A 27 -2.88 9.03 -11.72
N ALA A 28 -3.74 8.98 -10.71
CA ALA A 28 -3.32 8.61 -9.38
C ALA A 28 -2.38 7.43 -9.61
N ARG A 29 -1.12 7.61 -9.24
CA ARG A 29 -0.34 6.48 -8.79
C ARG A 29 -1.14 6.01 -7.58
N ASP A 30 -2.20 5.24 -7.82
CA ASP A 30 -2.77 4.38 -6.81
C ASP A 30 -1.60 3.46 -6.52
N ILE A 31 -0.81 3.87 -5.52
CA ILE A 31 0.20 3.02 -4.94
C ILE A 31 -0.57 1.76 -4.61
N ASP A 32 -0.15 0.64 -5.19
CA ASP A 32 -0.86 -0.64 -5.22
C ASP A 32 -0.87 -1.31 -3.83
N PHE A 33 -1.08 -0.52 -2.77
CA PHE A 33 -1.28 -0.94 -1.38
C PHE A 33 -2.40 -1.98 -1.26
N ALA A 34 -3.31 -2.02 -2.24
CA ALA A 34 -4.33 -3.03 -2.34
C ALA A 34 -3.73 -4.45 -2.32
N GLN A 35 -2.57 -4.62 -2.97
CA GLN A 35 -1.87 -5.90 -3.15
C GLN A 35 -0.41 -5.92 -2.66
N ASP A 36 0.09 -4.83 -2.06
CA ASP A 36 1.44 -4.75 -1.50
C ASP A 36 1.59 -5.58 -0.20
N THR A 37 1.61 -6.91 -0.34
CA THR A 37 1.85 -7.91 0.72
C THR A 37 3.28 -8.48 0.72
N THR A 38 4.16 -8.00 -0.17
CA THR A 38 5.51 -8.58 -0.40
C THR A 38 6.62 -7.78 0.31
N PRO A 39 7.74 -8.36 0.79
CA PRO A 39 8.31 -9.69 0.56
C PRO A 39 8.43 -10.58 1.83
N ILE A 40 7.87 -10.19 2.98
CA ILE A 40 7.99 -10.99 4.22
C ILE A 40 7.19 -12.30 4.11
N VAL A 41 6.02 -12.26 3.46
CA VAL A 41 5.15 -13.43 3.28
C VAL A 41 5.68 -14.36 2.18
N HIS A 42 6.48 -13.86 1.25
CA HIS A 42 7.02 -14.64 0.12
C HIS A 42 8.42 -15.20 0.38
N ALA A 43 9.23 -14.54 1.23
CA ALA A 43 10.56 -15.02 1.59
C ALA A 43 10.54 -16.23 2.54
N GLU A 44 9.48 -16.40 3.34
CA GLU A 44 9.26 -17.55 4.24
C GLU A 44 8.27 -18.58 3.69
N GLN A 45 8.08 -18.65 2.37
CA GLN A 45 7.27 -19.71 1.76
C GLN A 45 8.02 -21.05 1.84
N ALA A 46 7.86 -21.72 2.98
CA ALA A 46 8.01 -23.16 3.08
C ALA A 46 7.21 -23.84 1.95
N PRO A 47 7.65 -25.02 1.45
CA PRO A 47 6.97 -25.69 0.34
C PRO A 47 5.49 -25.84 0.65
N VAL A 48 4.65 -25.20 -0.18
CA VAL A 48 3.20 -25.25 -0.07
C VAL A 48 2.78 -26.72 -0.21
N SER A 49 2.30 -27.31 0.89
CA SER A 49 1.81 -28.69 0.88
C SER A 49 0.51 -28.75 0.07
N SER A 50 0.27 -29.87 -0.64
CA SER A 50 -0.97 -30.09 -1.38
C SER A 50 -2.23 -29.89 -0.52
N ASP A 51 -2.15 -30.13 0.79
CA ASP A 51 -3.24 -29.89 1.74
C ASP A 51 -3.60 -28.39 1.84
N GLN A 52 -2.60 -27.50 1.79
CA GLN A 52 -2.84 -26.05 1.82
C GLN A 52 -3.52 -25.56 0.54
N ILE A 53 -3.29 -26.24 -0.59
CA ILE A 53 -3.93 -25.91 -1.88
C ILE A 53 -5.41 -26.30 -1.87
N LEU A 54 -5.74 -27.43 -1.24
CA LEU A 54 -7.11 -27.90 -1.10
C LEU A 54 -7.92 -26.97 -0.16
N ASP A 55 -7.31 -26.50 0.92
CA ASP A 55 -7.93 -25.51 1.83
C ASP A 55 -8.24 -24.18 1.12
N ILE A 56 -7.34 -23.69 0.25
CA ILE A 56 -7.53 -22.44 -0.51
C ILE A 56 -8.78 -22.47 -1.41
N SER A 57 -9.13 -23.63 -1.96
CA SER A 57 -10.29 -23.76 -2.85
C SER A 57 -11.65 -23.69 -2.12
N THR A 58 -11.65 -23.87 -0.80
CA THR A 58 -12.87 -23.88 0.03
C THR A 58 -12.92 -22.77 1.07
N SER A 59 -11.78 -22.14 1.39
CA SER A 59 -11.71 -21.04 2.35
C SER A 59 -12.12 -19.71 1.70
N SER A 60 -13.23 -19.11 2.15
CA SER A 60 -13.58 -17.74 1.77
C SER A 60 -12.69 -16.73 2.50
N SER A 61 -12.58 -15.49 1.97
CA SER A 61 -11.83 -14.42 2.66
C SER A 61 -12.32 -14.21 4.10
N SER A 62 -13.63 -14.31 4.34
CA SER A 62 -14.20 -14.22 5.68
C SER A 62 -13.74 -15.35 6.61
N ALA A 63 -13.58 -16.58 6.11
CA ALA A 63 -13.08 -17.71 6.90
C ALA A 63 -11.61 -17.49 7.32
N LEU A 64 -10.77 -17.03 6.39
CA LEU A 64 -9.39 -16.66 6.67
C LEU A 64 -9.30 -15.51 7.67
N ARG A 65 -10.19 -14.52 7.59
CA ARG A 65 -10.28 -13.43 8.57
C ARG A 65 -10.59 -13.96 9.97
N MET A 66 -11.57 -14.85 10.11
CA MET A 66 -11.92 -15.48 11.39
C MET A 66 -10.78 -16.33 11.96
N GLU A 67 -10.07 -17.07 11.11
CA GLU A 67 -8.89 -17.83 11.51
C GLU A 67 -7.78 -16.89 12.01
N GLY A 68 -7.48 -15.83 11.26
CA GLY A 68 -6.52 -14.81 11.65
C GLY A 68 -6.86 -14.17 13.00
N GLU A 69 -8.12 -13.84 13.24
CA GLU A 69 -8.61 -13.31 14.52
C GLU A 69 -8.35 -14.30 15.66
N GLN A 70 -8.63 -15.58 15.44
CA GLN A 70 -8.35 -16.62 16.43
C GLN A 70 -6.84 -16.77 16.69
N LEU A 71 -6.00 -16.71 15.66
CA LEU A 71 -4.55 -16.79 15.79
C LEU A 71 -3.99 -15.61 16.59
N ILE A 72 -4.52 -14.39 16.38
CA ILE A 72 -4.19 -13.21 17.19
C ILE A 72 -4.54 -13.45 18.66
N ARG A 73 -5.72 -14.02 18.96
CA ARG A 73 -6.14 -14.34 20.34
C ARG A 73 -5.22 -15.36 21.01
N VAL A 74 -4.70 -16.32 20.24
CA VAL A 74 -3.76 -17.36 20.72
C VAL A 74 -2.29 -16.87 20.68
N ASN A 75 -2.05 -15.60 20.33
CA ASN A 75 -0.73 -14.99 20.21
C ASN A 75 0.20 -15.64 19.18
N LYS A 76 -0.35 -16.32 18.17
CA LYS A 76 0.38 -16.89 17.03
C LYS A 76 0.48 -15.87 15.91
N LEU A 77 1.22 -14.79 16.16
CA LEU A 77 1.22 -13.59 15.32
C LEU A 77 1.79 -13.82 13.91
N ASP A 78 2.84 -14.64 13.76
CA ASP A 78 3.43 -14.92 12.44
C ASP A 78 2.45 -15.61 11.49
N LYS A 79 1.76 -16.62 12.01
CA LYS A 79 0.70 -17.32 11.26
C LYS A 79 -0.47 -16.40 10.98
N ALA A 80 -0.90 -15.60 11.95
CA ALA A 80 -1.99 -14.64 11.77
C ALA A 80 -1.70 -13.68 10.61
N ILE A 81 -0.49 -13.11 10.55
CA ILE A 81 -0.06 -12.20 9.47
C ILE A 81 -0.14 -12.92 8.11
N SER A 82 0.35 -14.16 8.00
CA SER A 82 0.31 -14.92 6.73
C SER A 82 -1.12 -15.23 6.24
N VAL A 83 -2.01 -15.63 7.15
CA VAL A 83 -3.40 -15.98 6.83
C VAL A 83 -4.21 -14.72 6.47
N LEU A 84 -3.99 -13.62 7.20
CA LEU A 84 -4.65 -12.34 6.94
C LEU A 84 -4.15 -11.67 5.67
N ALA A 85 -2.87 -11.82 5.32
CA ALA A 85 -2.35 -11.37 4.02
C ALA A 85 -3.14 -12.00 2.87
N ARG A 86 -3.37 -13.32 2.93
CA ARG A 86 -4.19 -14.04 1.95
C ARG A 86 -5.64 -13.56 1.94
N SER A 87 -6.22 -13.29 3.12
CA SER A 87 -7.59 -12.73 3.22
C SER A 87 -7.71 -11.39 2.49
N VAL A 88 -6.74 -10.49 2.67
CA VAL A 88 -6.70 -9.18 2.00
C VAL A 88 -6.46 -9.33 0.50
N GLU A 89 -5.62 -10.27 0.06
CA GLU A 89 -5.40 -10.57 -1.36
C GLU A 89 -6.67 -11.09 -2.04
N MET A 90 -7.44 -11.94 -1.36
CA MET A 90 -8.71 -12.47 -1.88
C MET A 90 -9.83 -11.42 -1.92
N SER A 91 -9.81 -10.44 -1.02
CA SER A 91 -10.83 -9.40 -0.95
C SER A 91 -10.21 -8.06 -0.54
N PRO A 92 -9.64 -7.31 -1.50
CA PRO A 92 -8.94 -6.05 -1.21
C PRO A 92 -9.86 -4.93 -0.67
N GLU A 93 -11.15 -5.04 -0.98
CA GLU A 93 -12.23 -4.14 -0.55
C GLU A 93 -12.68 -4.38 0.89
N ASP A 94 -12.34 -5.54 1.49
CA ASP A 94 -12.67 -5.83 2.89
C ASP A 94 -11.75 -5.03 3.82
N MET A 95 -12.24 -3.87 4.27
CA MET A 95 -11.51 -2.98 5.16
C MET A 95 -11.30 -3.62 6.55
N ASP A 96 -12.24 -4.44 7.02
CA ASP A 96 -12.13 -5.08 8.33
C ASP A 96 -11.02 -6.13 8.33
N GLY A 97 -10.89 -6.89 7.23
CA GLY A 97 -9.76 -7.80 7.01
C GLY A 97 -8.41 -7.08 7.02
N ARG A 98 -8.34 -5.90 6.37
CA ARG A 98 -7.13 -5.08 6.34
C ARG A 98 -6.78 -4.46 7.69
N ILE A 99 -7.78 -4.00 8.46
CA ILE A 99 -7.58 -3.50 9.82
C ILE A 99 -6.99 -4.62 10.69
N LEU A 100 -7.57 -5.82 10.64
CA LEU A 100 -7.10 -6.95 11.42
C LEU A 100 -5.67 -7.36 11.04
N TYR A 101 -5.33 -7.30 9.74
CA TYR A 101 -3.97 -7.52 9.24
C TYR A 101 -2.97 -6.50 9.81
N ALA A 102 -3.32 -5.20 9.78
CA ALA A 102 -2.48 -4.14 10.30
C ALA A 102 -2.28 -4.24 11.83
N GLU A 103 -3.33 -4.61 12.57
CA GLU A 103 -3.27 -4.86 14.01
C GLU A 103 -2.39 -6.05 14.37
N ALA A 104 -2.42 -7.13 13.59
CA ALA A 104 -1.55 -8.29 13.80
C ALA A 104 -0.07 -7.91 13.71
N MET A 105 0.29 -7.09 12.71
CA MET A 105 1.65 -6.58 12.54
C MET A 105 2.07 -5.64 13.68
N GLU A 106 1.19 -4.72 14.10
CA GLU A 106 1.45 -3.83 15.23
C GLU A 106 1.68 -4.61 16.53
N LYS A 107 0.86 -5.64 16.79
CA LYS A 107 1.06 -6.54 17.93
C LYS A 107 2.40 -7.25 17.86
N LYS A 108 2.83 -7.70 16.67
CA LYS A 108 4.14 -8.34 16.49
C LYS A 108 5.28 -7.35 16.77
N LEU A 109 5.18 -6.13 16.25
CA LEU A 109 6.14 -5.05 16.50
C LEU A 109 6.20 -4.62 17.96
N ALA A 110 5.10 -4.71 18.71
CA ALA A 110 5.07 -4.39 20.13
C ALA A 110 5.85 -5.41 20.98
N HIS A 111 5.92 -6.67 20.56
CA HIS A 111 6.66 -7.72 21.25
C HIS A 111 8.15 -7.78 20.86
N GLN A 112 8.51 -7.23 19.70
CA GLN A 112 9.88 -7.27 19.16
C GLN A 112 10.66 -6.00 19.53
N THR A 113 11.77 -6.17 20.25
CA THR A 113 12.77 -5.11 20.51
C THR A 113 14.15 -5.67 20.15
N PRO A 114 14.84 -5.17 19.10
CA PRO A 114 14.53 -4.02 18.24
C PRO A 114 13.37 -4.26 17.25
N LYS A 115 12.73 -3.18 16.79
CA LYS A 115 11.65 -3.24 15.81
C LYS A 115 12.22 -3.55 14.43
N ASP A 116 11.67 -4.55 13.74
CA ASP A 116 11.99 -4.84 12.36
C ASP A 116 11.57 -3.68 11.44
N PRO A 117 12.52 -3.03 10.72
CA PRO A 117 12.21 -1.94 9.79
C PRO A 117 11.21 -2.34 8.70
N GLN A 118 11.28 -3.58 8.18
CA GLN A 118 10.42 -4.01 7.08
C GLN A 118 8.97 -4.19 7.54
N LEU A 119 8.79 -4.88 8.67
CA LEU A 119 7.47 -5.06 9.27
C LEU A 119 6.86 -3.72 9.71
N HIS A 120 7.68 -2.79 10.23
CA HIS A 120 7.26 -1.44 10.55
C HIS A 120 6.77 -0.69 9.32
N ASN A 121 7.58 -0.67 8.25
CA ASN A 121 7.25 -0.01 6.99
C ASN A 121 5.95 -0.54 6.40
N LEU A 122 5.76 -1.86 6.43
CA LEU A 122 4.53 -2.51 5.94
C LEU A 122 3.31 -2.13 6.78
N ALA A 123 3.42 -2.15 8.11
CA ALA A 123 2.33 -1.74 9.00
C ALA A 123 1.91 -0.28 8.76
N VAL A 124 2.87 0.63 8.59
CA VAL A 124 2.60 2.04 8.30
C VAL A 124 1.84 2.21 6.98
N ARG A 125 2.22 1.47 5.93
CA ARG A 125 1.54 1.50 4.63
C ARG A 125 0.09 1.05 4.74
N GLN A 126 -0.17 -0.05 5.44
CA GLN A 126 -1.54 -0.56 5.61
C GLN A 126 -2.42 0.40 6.41
N TRP A 127 -1.90 0.97 7.50
CA TRP A 127 -2.63 1.98 8.28
C TRP A 127 -2.87 3.29 7.51
N LEU A 128 -1.94 3.70 6.65
CA LEU A 128 -2.11 4.84 5.75
C LEU A 128 -3.24 4.59 4.75
N TYR A 129 -3.28 3.40 4.16
CA TYR A 129 -4.35 2.99 3.27
C TYR A 129 -5.71 3.08 3.98
N ILE A 130 -5.84 2.49 5.17
CA ILE A 130 -7.08 2.53 5.96
C ILE A 130 -7.49 3.98 6.28
N ALA A 131 -6.55 4.82 6.69
CA ALA A 131 -6.81 6.23 7.00
C ALA A 131 -7.35 7.03 5.81
N LYS A 132 -6.97 6.68 4.58
CA LYS A 132 -7.35 7.38 3.35
C LYS A 132 -8.58 6.77 2.67
N LYS A 133 -8.57 5.45 2.49
CA LYS A 133 -9.53 4.67 1.69
C LYS A 133 -10.57 3.94 2.55
N GLY A 134 -10.55 4.08 3.87
CA GLY A 134 -11.59 3.54 4.76
C GLY A 134 -13.00 3.88 4.28
N GLN A 135 -13.91 2.90 4.32
CA GLN A 135 -15.29 3.08 3.85
C GLN A 135 -16.06 4.02 4.78
N TYR A 136 -15.79 3.92 6.08
CA TYR A 136 -16.46 4.68 7.11
C TYR A 136 -15.49 5.64 7.84
N MET A 137 -16.03 6.70 8.44
CA MET A 137 -15.21 7.74 9.08
C MET A 137 -14.51 7.25 10.35
N ASP A 138 -15.12 6.36 11.10
CA ASP A 138 -14.54 5.67 12.25
C ASP A 138 -13.31 4.84 11.86
N GLN A 139 -13.36 4.10 10.76
CA GLN A 139 -12.21 3.36 10.22
C GLN A 139 -11.06 4.31 9.85
N LYS A 140 -11.37 5.46 9.22
CA LYS A 140 -10.34 6.47 8.90
C LYS A 140 -9.71 7.05 10.15
N VAL A 141 -10.52 7.36 11.17
CA VAL A 141 -10.05 7.86 12.47
C VAL A 141 -9.21 6.82 13.20
N GLN A 142 -9.61 5.54 13.16
CA GLN A 142 -8.83 4.43 13.70
C GLN A 142 -7.46 4.38 13.01
N GLY A 143 -7.41 4.37 11.67
CA GLY A 143 -6.15 4.37 10.93
C GLY A 143 -5.23 5.54 11.30
N MET A 144 -5.76 6.76 11.40
CA MET A 144 -4.99 7.93 11.84
C MET A 144 -4.46 7.80 13.27
N LYS A 145 -5.25 7.23 14.18
CA LYS A 145 -4.84 6.99 15.57
C LYS A 145 -3.67 6.00 15.63
N HIS A 146 -3.77 4.88 14.93
CA HIS A 146 -2.71 3.87 14.89
C HIS A 146 -1.43 4.40 14.23
N LEU A 147 -1.53 5.18 13.14
CA LEU A 147 -0.37 5.87 12.57
C LEU A 147 0.32 6.79 13.59
N SER A 148 -0.46 7.56 14.35
CA SER A 148 0.11 8.43 15.38
C SER A 148 0.81 7.65 16.48
N ASN A 149 0.34 6.45 16.83
CA ASN A 149 0.94 5.61 17.86
C ASN A 149 2.25 4.96 17.39
N ILE A 150 2.25 4.43 16.16
CA ILE A 150 3.41 3.73 15.59
C ILE A 150 4.54 4.71 15.23
N CYS A 151 4.17 5.86 14.66
CA CYS A 151 5.11 6.80 14.05
C CYS A 151 5.36 8.06 14.88
N GLY A 152 4.58 8.26 15.94
CA GLY A 152 4.58 9.50 16.74
C GLY A 152 4.03 10.72 15.99
N THR A 153 3.60 10.57 14.73
CA THR A 153 3.12 11.68 13.89
C THR A 153 1.91 11.27 13.07
N LYS A 154 1.05 12.23 12.75
CA LYS A 154 -0.13 12.05 11.90
C LYS A 154 0.08 12.67 10.51
N PRO A 155 -0.57 12.15 9.46
CA PRO A 155 -0.58 12.78 8.14
C PRO A 155 -1.20 14.18 8.22
N ARG A 156 -0.60 15.17 7.55
CA ARG A 156 -1.22 16.51 7.44
C ARG A 156 -2.36 16.48 6.42
N MET A 157 -3.33 17.38 6.58
CA MET A 157 -4.50 17.48 5.68
C MET A 157 -4.12 17.69 4.20
N LEU A 158 -3.03 18.39 3.93
CA LEU A 158 -2.54 18.72 2.58
C LEU A 158 -1.21 18.01 2.24
N GLU A 159 -0.84 16.96 2.99
CA GLU A 159 0.37 16.17 2.71
C GLU A 159 0.02 14.99 1.79
N THR A 160 0.85 14.79 0.77
CA THR A 160 0.77 13.63 -0.13
C THR A 160 1.26 12.37 0.59
N GLU A 161 0.74 11.22 0.17
CA GLU A 161 1.09 9.91 0.77
C GLU A 161 2.60 9.65 0.69
N ASP A 162 3.21 9.89 -0.47
CA ASP A 162 4.66 9.77 -0.67
C ASP A 162 5.48 10.61 0.30
N ARG A 163 5.04 11.85 0.57
CA ARG A 163 5.73 12.76 1.48
C ARG A 163 5.60 12.30 2.92
N PHE A 164 4.45 11.76 3.30
CA PHE A 164 4.25 11.18 4.63
C PHE A 164 5.11 9.93 4.82
N LEU A 165 5.11 9.02 3.83
CA LEU A 165 5.91 7.79 3.88
C LEU A 165 7.41 8.10 3.94
N ALA A 166 7.92 9.01 3.10
CA ALA A 166 9.33 9.41 3.13
C ALA A 166 9.81 9.96 4.48
N ARG A 167 8.90 10.49 5.30
CA ARG A 167 9.18 11.04 6.64
C ARG A 167 9.18 9.98 7.75
N VAL A 168 8.47 8.88 7.55
CA VAL A 168 8.10 7.94 8.61
C VAL A 168 8.75 6.56 8.42
N LEU A 169 9.00 6.15 7.18
CA LEU A 169 9.60 4.85 6.90
C LEU A 169 11.02 4.77 7.47
N MET A 170 11.32 3.63 8.09
CA MET A 170 12.66 3.32 8.59
C MET A 170 13.56 2.90 7.41
N PRO A 171 14.84 3.31 7.42
CA PRO A 171 15.79 2.81 6.43
C PRO A 171 15.95 1.30 6.57
N GLU A 172 15.73 0.56 5.50
CA GLU A 172 15.98 -0.87 5.48
C GLU A 172 17.50 -1.08 5.45
N GLU A 173 18.07 -1.46 6.59
CA GLU A 173 19.49 -1.80 6.72
C GLU A 173 19.74 -3.08 5.90
N ASN A 174 20.23 -2.89 4.67
CA ASN A 174 20.72 -3.89 3.70
C ASN A 174 19.70 -4.57 2.76
N GLN A 175 19.30 -3.82 1.71
CA GLN A 175 19.15 -4.38 0.35
C GLN A 175 20.20 -3.85 -0.65
N GLN A 176 21.20 -3.09 -0.19
CA GLN A 176 22.34 -2.68 -1.03
C GLN A 176 23.46 -3.73 -1.13
N VAL A 177 23.39 -4.84 -0.38
CA VAL A 177 24.44 -5.88 -0.40
C VAL A 177 24.07 -7.07 -1.30
N ALA A 178 22.81 -7.19 -1.75
CA ALA A 178 22.35 -8.30 -2.60
C ALA A 178 22.39 -7.99 -4.12
N ASN A 179 22.45 -6.72 -4.51
CA ASN A 179 22.67 -6.33 -5.91
C ASN A 179 24.13 -5.92 -6.10
N GLY A 180 24.99 -6.93 -6.20
CA GLY A 180 26.40 -6.78 -6.55
C GLY A 180 26.57 -6.01 -7.87
N LYS A 181 26.71 -4.70 -7.76
CA LYS A 181 27.58 -3.92 -8.64
C LYS A 181 28.86 -3.70 -7.87
N THR A 182 29.75 -4.69 -7.92
CA THR A 182 31.18 -4.45 -7.73
C THR A 182 31.57 -3.42 -8.79
N ALA A 183 31.76 -2.16 -8.38
CA ALA A 183 32.51 -1.22 -9.17
C ALA A 183 33.97 -1.69 -9.18
N PRO A 184 34.59 -2.01 -10.33
CA PRO A 184 36.03 -2.15 -10.38
C PRO A 184 36.60 -0.74 -10.57
N GLY A 185 37.27 -0.21 -9.56
CA GLY A 185 38.17 0.92 -9.76
C GLY A 185 38.16 1.94 -8.64
N ALA A 186 39.14 1.80 -7.73
CA ALA A 186 40.06 2.85 -7.29
C ALA A 186 40.70 2.35 -5.99
N GLU A 187 41.90 1.78 -6.11
CA GLU A 187 43.14 2.39 -5.60
C GLU A 187 43.59 1.65 -4.32
N ASN A 188 44.71 0.96 -4.41
CA ASN A 188 45.78 1.08 -3.43
C ASN A 188 47.10 0.69 -4.10
N TYR A 189 48.09 1.53 -3.81
CA TYR A 189 49.49 1.45 -4.19
C TYR A 189 50.16 0.13 -3.83
#